data_AF-A0A1F5AIQ0-F1
#
_entry.id   AF-A0A1F5AIQ0-F1
#
_cell.length_a   1.000
_cell.length_b   1.000
_cell.length_c   1.000
_cell.angle_alpha   90.00
_cell.angle_beta   90.00
_cell.angle_gamma   90.00
#
_symmetry.space_group_name_H-M   'P 1'
#
loop_
_entity.id
_entity.type
_entity.pdbx_description
1 polymer ?
#
loop_
_entity_poly.entity_id
_entity_poly.type
_entity_poly.pdbx_seq_one_letter_code
_entity_poly.pdbx_strand_id
1 'polypeptide(L)' 'MGGGQRSGRRPSTVWYLDANGKLAISFIRPGVTDNSFTEILRSELKENQEIITGLATAQTTAATTTPGGPPRGGMMIMR' A
#
# COMPACT_ATOMS: atom_id res chain seq x y z
N MET A 1 -6.04 -29.24 -30.63
CA MET A 1 -5.05 -29.03 -29.55
C MET A 1 -5.12 -27.56 -29.16
N GLY A 2 -5.63 -27.24 -27.97
CA GLY A 2 -5.89 -25.86 -27.54
C GLY A 2 -4.62 -25.11 -27.18
N GLY A 3 -4.29 -24.07 -27.93
CA GLY A 3 -3.27 -23.09 -27.57
C GLY A 3 -3.81 -22.20 -26.46
N GLY A 4 -3.59 -22.58 -25.21
CA GLY A 4 -3.91 -21.71 -24.08
C GLY A 4 -3.11 -20.42 -24.18
N GLN A 5 -3.81 -19.29 -24.36
CA GLN A 5 -3.24 -17.96 -24.19
C GLN A 5 -2.53 -17.92 -22.83
N ARG A 6 -1.20 -17.89 -22.85
CA ARG A 6 -0.42 -17.58 -21.65
C ARG A 6 -0.78 -16.16 -21.27
N SER A 7 -1.69 -16.00 -20.32
CA SER A 7 -1.92 -14.71 -19.66
C SER A 7 -0.58 -14.32 -19.03
N GLY A 8 0.19 -13.50 -19.74
CA GLY A 8 1.50 -13.06 -19.31
C GLY A 8 1.32 -12.29 -18.02
N ARG A 9 1.87 -12.83 -16.92
CA ARG A 9 1.83 -12.16 -15.63
C ARG A 9 2.48 -10.79 -15.80
N ARG A 10 1.69 -9.72 -15.60
CA ARG A 10 2.20 -8.35 -15.66
C ARG A 10 3.32 -8.19 -14.62
N PRO A 11 4.46 -7.60 -14.99
CA PRO A 11 5.55 -7.38 -14.06
C PRO A 11 5.13 -6.41 -12.95
N SER A 12 5.67 -6.60 -11.75
CA SER A 12 5.51 -5.67 -10.64
C SER A 12 6.42 -4.46 -10.84
N THR A 13 5.95 -3.28 -10.46
CA THR A 13 6.64 -2.01 -10.71
C THR A 13 6.62 -1.13 -9.47
N VAL A 14 7.68 -0.36 -9.27
CA VAL A 14 7.73 0.75 -8.32
C VAL A 14 8.05 2.05 -9.06
N TRP A 15 7.69 3.16 -8.44
CA TRP A 15 7.97 4.50 -8.95
C TRP A 15 9.09 5.14 -8.13
N TYR A 16 9.92 5.95 -8.77
CA TYR A 16 10.95 6.75 -8.14
C TYR A 16 11.12 8.09 -8.88
N LEU A 17 11.80 9.04 -8.27
CA LEU A 17 12.21 10.27 -8.96
C LEU A 17 13.62 10.09 -9.50
N ASP A 18 13.82 10.36 -10.79
CA ASP A 18 15.15 10.36 -11.40
C ASP A 18 16.00 11.54 -10.87
N ALA A 19 17.26 11.61 -11.30
CA ALA A 19 18.17 12.67 -10.87
C ALA A 19 17.70 14.10 -11.25
N ASN A 20 16.74 14.23 -12.17
CA ASN A 20 16.14 15.49 -12.59
C ASN A 20 14.79 15.77 -11.90
N GLY A 21 14.40 14.94 -10.93
CA GLY A 21 13.11 15.02 -10.25
C GLY A 21 11.93 14.54 -11.08
N LYS A 22 12.16 13.83 -12.20
CA LYS A 22 11.08 13.30 -13.05
C LYS A 22 10.64 11.92 -12.56
N LEU A 23 9.34 11.67 -12.64
CA LEU A 23 8.76 10.39 -12.27
C LEU A 23 9.22 9.29 -13.24
N ALA A 24 9.83 8.23 -12.70
CA ALA A 24 10.35 7.09 -13.42
C ALA A 24 9.88 5.77 -12.80
N ILE A 25 9.96 4.67 -13.57
CA ILE A 25 9.53 3.33 -13.15
C ILE A 25 10.73 2.40 -13.08
N SER A 26 10.75 1.54 -12.07
CA SER A 26 11.61 0.35 -12.05
C SER A 26 10.77 -0.92 -11.92
N PHE A 27 11.12 -1.95 -12.71
CA PHE A 27 10.51 -3.27 -12.59
C PHE A 27 11.18 -4.05 -11.46
N ILE A 28 10.35 -4.72 -10.66
CA ILE A 28 10.82 -5.53 -9.54
C ILE A 28 10.29 -6.96 -9.64
N ARG A 29 11.07 -7.90 -9.12
CA ARG A 29 10.59 -9.21 -8.73
C ARG A 29 10.40 -9.23 -7.21
N PRO A 30 9.17 -9.06 -6.70
CA PRO A 30 8.92 -9.13 -5.27
C PRO A 30 9.09 -10.56 -4.76
N GLY A 31 9.61 -10.68 -3.53
CA GLY A 31 9.71 -11.90 -2.76
C GLY A 31 8.62 -11.98 -1.70
N VAL A 32 9.03 -12.25 -0.46
CA VAL A 32 8.10 -12.34 0.69
C VAL A 32 7.77 -10.95 1.24
N THR A 33 6.55 -10.79 1.75
CA THR A 33 6.10 -9.60 2.46
C THR A 33 5.86 -9.95 3.93
N ASP A 34 6.35 -9.14 4.87
CA ASP A 34 6.24 -9.34 6.33
C ASP A 34 5.31 -8.32 7.01
N ASN A 35 4.24 -7.92 6.31
CA ASN A 35 3.31 -6.81 6.59
C ASN A 35 3.89 -5.41 6.46
N SER A 36 5.15 -5.20 6.84
CA SER A 36 5.78 -3.87 6.82
C SER A 36 6.68 -3.67 5.61
N PHE A 37 7.35 -4.73 5.16
CA PHE A 37 8.33 -4.70 4.09
C PHE A 37 8.03 -5.79 3.07
N THR A 38 8.44 -5.55 1.83
CA THR A 38 8.44 -6.56 0.76
C THR A 38 9.84 -6.70 0.24
N GLU A 39 10.35 -7.92 0.24
CA GLU A 39 11.66 -8.25 -0.33
C GLU A 39 11.69 -7.98 -1.83
N ILE A 40 12.80 -7.44 -2.34
CA ILE A 40 13.06 -7.32 -3.78
C ILE A 40 14.13 -8.36 -4.16
N LEU A 41 13.70 -9.41 -4.84
CA LEU A 41 14.60 -10.49 -5.28
C LEU A 41 15.47 -10.08 -6.48
N ARG A 42 14.93 -9.25 -7.38
CA ARG A 42 15.63 -8.69 -8.55
C ARG A 42 15.05 -7.35 -8.96
N SER A 43 15.92 -6.38 -9.27
CA SER A 43 15.58 -5.10 -9.89
C SER A 43 16.85 -4.39 -10.39
N GLU A 44 16.67 -3.28 -11.09
CA GLU A 44 17.76 -2.34 -11.44
C GLU A 44 17.89 -1.17 -10.45
N LEU A 45 17.15 -1.21 -9.32
CA LEU A 45 17.29 -0.22 -8.26
C LEU A 45 18.66 -0.35 -7.61
N LYS A 46 19.26 0.78 -7.28
CA LYS A 46 20.53 0.83 -6.54
C LYS A 46 20.26 0.90 -5.05
N GLU A 47 21.20 0.42 -4.25
CA GLU A 47 21.19 0.65 -2.81
C GLU A 47 21.08 2.14 -2.50
N ASN A 48 20.30 2.47 -1.47
CA ASN A 48 19.96 3.84 -1.06
C ASN A 48 19.15 4.66 -2.08
N GLN A 49 18.62 4.05 -3.14
CA GLN A 49 17.71 4.73 -4.05
C GLN A 49 16.30 4.81 -3.45
N GLU A 50 15.80 6.04 -3.28
CA GLU A 50 14.46 6.26 -2.76
C GLU A 50 13.38 5.87 -3.77
N ILE A 51 12.30 5.26 -3.27
CA ILE A 51 11.11 4.91 -4.04
C ILE A 51 9.88 5.55 -3.41
N ILE A 52 8.83 5.70 -4.22
CA ILE A 52 7.55 6.25 -3.79
C ILE A 52 6.67 5.12 -3.27
N THR A 53 6.30 5.17 -2.00
CA THR A 53 5.45 4.14 -1.34
C THR A 53 4.01 4.61 -1.12
N GLY A 54 3.69 5.87 -1.40
CA GLY A 54 2.35 6.42 -1.26
C GLY A 54 2.25 7.84 -1.81
N LEU A 55 1.02 8.33 -1.98
CA LEU A 55 0.76 9.74 -2.25
C LEU A 55 0.45 10.44 -0.93
N ALA A 56 0.98 11.65 -0.75
CA ALA A 56 0.61 12.50 0.36
C ALA A 56 -0.82 13.04 0.15
N THR A 57 -1.83 12.20 0.37
CA THR A 57 -3.18 12.71 0.66
C THR A 57 -3.16 13.11 2.13
N ALA A 58 -3.57 14.34 2.46
CA ALA A 58 -3.68 14.79 3.84
C ALA A 58 -4.54 13.79 4.64
N GLN A 59 -3.90 12.92 5.39
CA GLN A 59 -4.56 11.93 6.22
C GLN A 59 -4.89 12.65 7.52
N THR A 60 -6.10 13.18 7.62
CA THR A 60 -6.65 13.59 8.91
C THR A 60 -6.66 12.36 9.79
N THR A 61 -5.73 12.28 10.73
CA THR A 61 -5.71 11.26 11.78
C THR A 61 -6.99 11.41 12.59
N ALA A 62 -8.05 10.69 12.20
CA ALA A 62 -9.21 10.52 13.05
C ALA A 62 -8.75 9.65 14.23
N ALA A 63 -8.46 10.30 15.36
CA ALA A 63 -8.28 9.61 16.62
C ALA A 63 -9.51 8.72 16.85
N THR A 64 -9.31 7.41 16.84
CA THR A 64 -10.35 6.45 17.22
C THR A 64 -10.47 6.53 18.73
N THR A 65 -11.26 7.47 19.24
CA THR A 65 -11.76 7.41 20.62
C THR A 65 -12.83 6.33 20.65
N THR A 66 -12.46 5.11 21.04
CA THR A 66 -13.42 4.08 21.43
C THR A 66 -14.13 4.55 22.70
N PRO A 67 -15.45 4.85 22.71
CA PRO A 67 -16.16 5.09 23.94
C PRO A 67 -16.44 3.71 24.56
N GLY A 68 -15.58 3.32 25.50
CA GLY A 68 -15.89 2.22 26.40
C GLY A 68 -17.04 2.61 27.33
N GLY A 69 -18.15 1.87 27.24
CA GLY A 69 -19.15 1.78 28.31
C GLY A 69 -20.58 2.10 27.90
N PRO A 70 -21.56 1.22 28.20
CA PRO A 70 -22.97 1.53 27.99
C PRO A 70 -23.45 2.57 29.02
N PRO A 71 -24.19 3.62 28.61
CA PRO A 71 -24.83 4.50 29.58
C PRO A 71 -25.97 3.75 30.26
N ARG A 72 -25.77 3.45 31.55
CA ARG A 72 -26.86 3.20 32.48
C ARG A 72 -27.66 4.48 32.65
N GLY A 73 -28.96 4.45 32.35
CA GLY A 73 -29.94 5.38 32.91
C GLY A 73 -30.92 5.97 31.91
N GLY A 74 -32.21 5.75 32.15
CA GLY A 74 -33.28 6.66 31.70
C GLY A 74 -34.33 6.06 30.77
N MET A 75 -35.33 5.41 31.37
CA MET A 75 -36.61 5.00 30.76
C MET A 75 -37.39 6.20 30.17
N MET A 76 -38.00 6.05 28.99
CA MET A 76 -39.34 6.61 28.69
C MET A 76 -39.91 6.00 27.40
N ILE A 77 -40.81 5.02 27.56
CA ILE A 77 -41.78 4.63 26.54
C ILE A 77 -43.03 5.49 26.76
N MET A 78 -43.46 6.12 25.67
CA MET A 78 -44.60 7.00 25.53
C MET A 78 -45.92 6.28 25.85
N ARG A 79 -46.76 6.94 26.64
CA ARG A 79 -48.23 6.76 26.69
C ARG A 79 -48.84 8.15 26.68
#